data_AF-A0A2E5LUJ0-F1
#
_entry.id   AF-A0A2E5LUJ0-F1
#
_cell.length_a   1.000
_cell.length_b   1.000
_cell.length_c   1.000
_cell.angle_alpha   90.00
_cell.angle_beta   90.00
_cell.angle_gamma   90.00
#
_symmetry.space_group_name_H-M   'P 1'
#
loop_
_entity.id
_entity.type
_entity.pdbx_description
1 polymer ?
#
loop_
_entity_poly.entity_id
_entity_poly.type
_entity_poly.pdbx_seq_one_letter_code
_entity_poly.pdbx_strand_id
1 'polypeptide(L)'
;MKLEKRENFNLAHSITDLSQFINNLELLKKTPKNLIIKLDSKLINNDSLILSLVNYSSFWKTKHNSFILVVGDFSIKNKNLVCVPTLDEAIDYLFMEELERNV
;
A
#
# COMPACT_ATOMS: atom_id res chain seq x y z
N MET A 1 7.00 9.48 -7.34
CA MET A 1 7.00 8.48 -6.27
C MET A 1 8.37 7.84 -6.24
N LYS A 2 8.96 7.59 -5.06
CA LYS A 2 10.20 6.80 -4.98
C LYS A 2 9.83 5.34 -4.78
N LEU A 3 10.22 4.48 -5.71
CA LEU A 3 9.95 3.04 -5.68
C LEU A 3 11.25 2.29 -5.39
N GLU A 4 11.24 1.47 -4.34
CA GLU A 4 12.31 0.56 -4.01
C GLU A 4 11.80 -0.88 -4.21
N LYS A 5 12.43 -1.61 -5.14
CA LYS A 5 12.09 -3.01 -5.39
C LYS A 5 12.84 -3.89 -4.40
N ARG A 6 12.11 -4.70 -3.64
CA ARG A 6 12.67 -5.76 -2.80
C ARG A 6 12.35 -7.11 -3.44
N GLU A 7 12.90 -8.18 -2.87
CA GLU A 7 12.69 -9.54 -3.35
C GLU A 7 11.19 -9.90 -3.36
N ASN A 8 10.53 -9.70 -2.22
CA ASN A 8 9.15 -10.15 -1.99
C ASN A 8 8.10 -9.04 -2.11
N PHE A 9 8.51 -7.77 -2.14
CA PHE A 9 7.57 -6.64 -2.23
C PHE A 9 8.18 -5.41 -2.90
N ASN A 10 7.32 -4.51 -3.32
CA ASN A 10 7.67 -3.16 -3.72
C ASN A 10 7.40 -2.21 -2.57
N LEU A 11 8.36 -1.34 -2.25
CA LEU A 11 8.20 -0.26 -1.28
C LEU A 11 8.03 1.06 -2.03
N ALA A 12 6.84 1.63 -1.97
CA ALA A 12 6.53 2.94 -2.50
C ALA A 12 6.57 4.00 -1.39
N HIS A 13 7.25 5.10 -1.64
CA HIS A 13 7.16 6.29 -0.81
C HIS A 13 6.27 7.29 -1.52
N SER A 14 5.16 7.68 -0.88
CA SER A 14 4.28 8.72 -1.38
C SER A 14 5.08 10.00 -1.58
N ILE A 15 4.78 10.70 -2.66
CA ILE A 15 5.29 12.04 -2.93
C ILE A 15 4.12 13.01 -2.86
N THR A 16 4.43 14.28 -2.70
CA THR A 16 3.43 15.36 -2.54
C THR A 16 2.47 15.49 -3.73
N ASP A 17 2.85 15.01 -4.92
CA ASP A 17 2.01 15.03 -6.13
C ASP A 17 1.14 13.76 -6.23
N LEU A 18 -0.17 13.96 -6.06
CA LEU A 18 -1.21 12.93 -6.15
C LEU A 18 -1.34 12.33 -7.54
N SER A 19 -1.35 13.14 -8.60
CA SER A 19 -1.52 12.67 -9.97
C SER A 19 -0.35 11.78 -10.39
N GLN A 20 0.86 12.18 -10.03
CA GLN A 20 2.04 11.36 -10.26
C GLN A 20 2.00 10.08 -9.41
N PHE A 21 1.52 10.14 -8.16
CA PHE A 21 1.37 8.96 -7.32
C PHE A 21 0.39 7.92 -7.90
N ILE A 22 -0.79 8.36 -8.32
CA ILE A 22 -1.82 7.50 -8.95
C ILE A 22 -1.30 6.88 -10.25
N ASN A 23 -0.67 7.67 -11.12
CA ASN A 23 -0.09 7.14 -12.36
C ASN A 23 0.95 6.04 -12.09
N ASN A 24 1.75 6.17 -11.03
CA ASN A 24 2.70 5.13 -10.66
C ASN A 24 2.01 3.86 -10.14
N LEU A 25 0.91 3.97 -9.39
CA LEU A 25 0.12 2.81 -8.96
C LEU A 25 -0.49 2.08 -10.16
N GLU A 26 -0.98 2.81 -11.17
CA GLU A 26 -1.46 2.19 -12.42
C GLU A 26 -0.36 1.44 -13.17
N LEU A 27 0.87 1.93 -13.17
CA LEU A 27 2.00 1.20 -13.75
C LEU A 27 2.31 -0.09 -12.97
N LEU A 28 2.25 -0.05 -11.63
CA LEU A 28 2.49 -1.21 -10.79
C LEU A 28 1.41 -2.30 -10.95
N LYS A 29 0.17 -1.94 -11.30
CA LYS A 29 -0.90 -2.91 -11.60
C LYS A 29 -0.57 -3.85 -12.76
N LYS A 30 0.31 -3.45 -13.68
CA LYS A 30 0.68 -4.28 -14.85
C LYS A 30 1.52 -5.49 -14.46
N THR A 31 2.30 -5.39 -13.38
CA THR A 31 3.15 -6.46 -12.85
C THR A 31 2.99 -6.51 -11.33
N PRO A 32 1.83 -6.98 -10.84
CA PRO A 32 1.50 -6.89 -9.43
C PRO A 32 2.42 -7.81 -8.62
N LYS A 33 3.07 -7.19 -7.63
CA LYS A 33 3.77 -7.83 -6.51
C LYS A 33 3.21 -7.25 -5.22
N ASN A 34 3.46 -7.87 -4.08
CA ASN A 34 3.16 -7.27 -2.77
C ASN A 34 3.66 -5.83 -2.72
N LEU A 35 2.86 -4.94 -2.14
CA LEU A 35 3.10 -3.51 -2.15
C LEU A 35 2.93 -2.94 -0.75
N ILE A 36 3.99 -2.29 -0.28
CA ILE A 36 3.98 -1.47 0.94
C ILE A 36 4.09 -0.01 0.51
N ILE A 37 3.20 0.84 1.01
CA ILE A 37 3.18 2.27 0.68
C ILE A 37 3.36 3.07 1.96
N LYS A 38 4.44 3.83 2.07
CA LYS A 38 4.58 4.88 3.09
C LYS A 38 3.83 6.12 2.64
N LEU A 39 2.75 6.45 3.35
CA LEU A 39 1.94 7.64 3.10
C LEU A 39 2.37 8.77 4.03
N ASP A 40 2.52 9.96 3.45
CA ASP A 40 2.66 11.21 4.21
C ASP A 40 1.32 11.53 4.89
N SER A 41 1.37 11.95 6.17
CA SER A 41 0.19 12.26 6.95
C SER A 41 -0.68 13.37 6.35
N LYS A 42 -0.09 14.27 5.57
CA LYS A 42 -0.81 15.35 4.86
C LYS A 42 -1.77 14.81 3.79
N LEU A 43 -1.48 13.64 3.23
CA LEU A 43 -2.27 13.04 2.14
C LEU A 43 -3.47 12.25 2.66
N ILE A 44 -3.48 11.89 3.95
CA ILE A 44 -4.54 11.09 4.58
C ILE A 44 -5.90 11.78 4.52
N ASN A 45 -5.93 13.11 4.61
CA ASN A 45 -7.17 13.88 4.65
C ASN A 45 -7.83 14.04 3.27
N ASN A 46 -7.30 13.40 2.22
CA ASN A 46 -7.86 13.44 0.88
C ASN A 46 -8.75 12.22 0.61
N ASP A 47 -10.06 12.39 0.73
CA ASP A 47 -11.04 11.31 0.53
C ASP A 47 -10.93 10.63 -0.83
N SER A 48 -10.62 11.38 -1.90
CA SER A 48 -10.45 10.84 -3.26
C SER A 48 -9.24 9.90 -3.34
N LEU A 49 -8.14 10.25 -2.65
CA LEU A 49 -6.99 9.37 -2.53
C LEU A 49 -7.35 8.10 -1.76
N ILE A 50 -8.04 8.22 -0.62
CA ILE A 50 -8.45 7.06 0.19
C ILE A 50 -9.32 6.10 -0.62
N LEU A 51 -10.30 6.61 -1.36
CA LEU A 51 -11.14 5.79 -2.27
C LEU A 51 -10.29 5.09 -3.34
N SER A 52 -9.33 5.79 -3.93
CA SER A 52 -8.42 5.20 -4.90
C SER A 52 -7.59 4.08 -4.28
N LEU A 53 -7.03 4.29 -3.08
CA LEU A 53 -6.27 3.29 -2.34
C LEU A 53 -7.12 2.06 -2.00
N VAL A 54 -8.40 2.21 -1.67
CA VAL A 54 -9.31 1.07 -1.45
C VAL A 54 -9.47 0.25 -2.73
N ASN A 55 -9.62 0.90 -3.88
CA ASN A 55 -9.73 0.22 -5.17
C ASN A 55 -8.44 -0.52 -5.51
N TYR A 56 -7.28 0.09 -5.25
CA TYR A 56 -5.98 -0.56 -5.42
C TYR A 56 -5.79 -1.74 -4.48
N SER A 57 -6.06 -1.58 -3.18
CA SER A 57 -6.04 -2.67 -2.20
C SER A 57 -6.87 -3.87 -2.67
N SER A 58 -8.09 -3.60 -3.13
CA SER A 58 -8.99 -4.64 -3.67
C SER A 58 -8.40 -5.33 -4.89
N PHE A 59 -7.84 -4.57 -5.85
CA PHE A 59 -7.17 -5.16 -7.01
C PHE A 59 -6.01 -6.07 -6.62
N TRP A 60 -5.13 -5.62 -5.72
CA TRP A 60 -3.97 -6.41 -5.26
C TRP A 60 -4.39 -7.73 -4.62
N LYS A 61 -5.44 -7.70 -3.79
CA LYS A 61 -6.04 -8.92 -3.21
C LYS A 61 -6.50 -9.92 -4.27
N THR A 62 -7.13 -9.47 -5.36
CA THR A 62 -7.52 -10.37 -6.47
C THR A 62 -6.33 -11.00 -7.20
N LYS A 63 -5.12 -10.44 -7.02
CA LYS A 63 -3.86 -10.96 -7.56
C LYS A 63 -3.09 -11.77 -6.52
N HIS A 64 -3.70 -12.14 -5.40
CA HIS A 64 -3.04 -12.83 -4.28
C HIS A 64 -1.79 -12.10 -3.78
N ASN A 65 -1.78 -10.77 -3.84
CA ASN A 65 -0.70 -9.93 -3.36
C ASN A 65 -1.18 -9.02 -2.24
N SER A 66 -0.32 -8.76 -1.27
CA SER A 66 -0.57 -7.82 -0.17
C SER A 66 -0.52 -6.36 -0.64
N PHE A 67 -1.35 -5.53 0.00
CA PHE A 67 -1.36 -4.08 -0.17
C PHE A 67 -1.46 -3.43 1.21
N ILE A 68 -0.36 -2.85 1.67
CA ILE A 68 -0.21 -2.37 3.05
C ILE A 68 0.18 -0.90 3.04
N LEU A 69 -0.49 -0.11 3.87
CA LEU A 69 -0.21 1.31 4.06
C LEU A 69 0.54 1.52 5.38
N VAL A 70 1.67 2.21 5.30
CA VAL A 70 2.40 2.68 6.48
C VAL A 70 2.01 4.14 6.72
N VAL A 71 1.36 4.39 7.85
CA VAL A 71 0.72 5.66 8.19
C VAL A 71 0.94 5.94 9.67
N GLY A 72 1.79 6.91 10.00
CA GLY A 72 2.22 7.15 11.38
C GLY A 72 1.09 7.52 12.35
N ASP A 73 0.04 8.18 11.85
CA ASP A 73 -1.20 8.39 12.59
C ASP A 73 -2.28 7.45 12.04
N PHE A 74 -2.91 6.65 12.91
CA PHE A 74 -4.01 5.72 12.60
C PHE A 74 -5.33 6.43 12.19
N SER A 75 -5.25 7.61 11.56
CA SER A 75 -6.39 8.41 11.17
C SER A 75 -7.19 7.80 10.00
N ILE A 76 -6.58 6.92 9.19
CA ILE A 76 -7.31 6.16 8.16
C ILE A 76 -8.08 5.00 8.80
N LYS A 77 -9.32 5.27 9.20
CA LYS A 77 -10.25 4.23 9.65
C LYS A 77 -11.04 3.65 8.47
N ASN A 78 -10.38 2.82 7.67
CA ASN A 78 -11.05 2.07 6.61
C ASN A 78 -10.75 0.58 6.72
N LYS A 79 -11.79 -0.23 6.99
CA LYS A 79 -11.65 -1.69 7.19
C LYS A 79 -11.13 -2.43 5.95
N ASN A 80 -11.19 -1.81 4.78
CA ASN A 80 -10.72 -2.41 3.53
C ASN A 80 -9.23 -2.14 3.26
N LEU A 81 -8.61 -1.26 4.07
CA LEU A 81 -7.19 -0.93 4.02
C LEU A 81 -6.48 -1.52 5.23
N VAL A 82 -5.33 -2.14 4.97
CA VAL A 82 -4.41 -2.53 6.04
C VAL A 82 -3.50 -1.33 6.27
N CYS A 83 -3.64 -0.70 7.44
CA CYS A 83 -2.86 0.45 7.86
C CYS A 83 -2.06 0.09 9.11
N VAL A 84 -0.75 0.30 9.06
CA VAL A 84 0.18 0.06 10.17
C VAL A 84 1.05 1.31 10.37
N PRO A 85 1.56 1.58 11.58
CA PRO A 85 2.25 2.81 11.92
C PRO A 85 3.70 2.81 11.42
N THR A 86 4.34 1.65 11.32
CA THR A 86 5.77 1.53 10.99
C THR A 86 6.01 0.63 9.79
N LEU A 87 7.19 0.77 9.16
CA LEU A 87 7.61 -0.12 8.08
C LEU A 87 7.81 -1.55 8.59
N ASP A 88 8.37 -1.70 9.78
CA ASP A 88 8.66 -3.01 10.35
C ASP A 88 7.37 -3.79 10.58
N GLU A 89 6.33 -3.15 11.13
CA GLU A 89 5.00 -3.76 11.26
C GLU A 89 4.37 -4.11 9.91
N ALA A 90 4.61 -3.33 8.86
CA ALA A 90 4.13 -3.68 7.51
C ALA A 90 4.83 -4.92 6.95
N ILE A 91 6.12 -5.06 7.24
CA ILE A 91 6.91 -6.21 6.84
C ILE A 91 6.46 -7.45 7.61
N ASP A 92 6.26 -7.35 8.93
CA ASP A 92 5.76 -8.44 9.75
C ASP A 92 4.37 -8.88 9.30
N TYR A 93 3.46 -7.92 9.05
CA TYR A 93 2.12 -8.22 8.53
C TYR A 93 2.19 -8.94 7.17
N LEU A 94 3.06 -8.46 6.27
CA LEU A 94 3.26 -9.09 4.96
C LEU A 94 3.67 -10.56 5.11
N PHE A 95 4.64 -10.85 5.98
CA PHE A 95 5.09 -12.21 6.22
C PHE A 95 3.99 -13.11 6.79
N MET A 96 3.18 -12.60 7.73
CA MET A 96 2.03 -13.33 8.25
C MET A 96 1.01 -13.63 7.15
N GLU A 97 0.66 -12.65 6.33
CA GLU A 97 -0.31 -12.81 5.23
C GLU A 97 0.20 -13.76 4.14
N GLU A 98 1.51 -13.77 3.88
CA GLU A 98 2.14 -14.75 2.98
C GLU A 98 2.07 -16.18 3.53
N LEU A 99 2.29 -16.36 4.83
CA LEU A 99 2.14 -17.68 5.47
C LEU A 99 0.69 -18.16 5.37
N GLU A 100 -0.29 -17.31 5.68
CA GLU A 100 -1.72 -17.66 5.61
C GLU A 100 -2.18 -18.02 4.19
N ARG A 101 -1.62 -17.39 3.16
CA ARG A 101 -1.94 -17.71 1.74
C ARG A 101 -1.33 -19.01 1.24
N ASN A 102 -0.26 -19.47 1.88
CA ASN A 102 0.49 -20.67 1.47
C ASN A 102 0.07 -21.93 2.22
N VAL A 103 -0.94 -21.84 3.10
CA VAL A 103 -1.60 -22.97 3.78
C VAL A 103 -2.78 -23.44 2.93
#